data_AF-W5C2Y0-F1
#
_entry.id   AF-W5C2Y0-F1
#
_cell.length_a   1.000
_cell.length_b   1.000
_cell.length_c   1.000
_cell.angle_alpha   90.00
_cell.angle_beta   90.00
_cell.angle_gamma   90.00
#
_symmetry.space_group_name_H-M   'P 1'
#
loop_
_entity.id
_entity.type
_entity.pdbx_description
1 polymer ?
#
loop_
_entity_poly.entity_id
_entity_poly.type
_entity_poly.pdbx_seq_one_letter_code
_entity_poly.pdbx_strand_id
1 'polypeptide(L)'
;MEADAASSLNPPAPEEASQEDPSPARFSSTGAAAPATTVTSPGAREVAAAMEAVERDAAAIAESYASLFASLRITLSNVTSTSADNMECLGEVVGRLQESALEASSRGNKYIHSCLRLNEEMRGLESLSMQLKIMRKIVDSLDLAVDRLLHLP
;
A
#
# COMPACT_ATOMS: atom_id res chain seq x y z
N MET A 1 14.65 -27.93 -3.47
CA MET A 1 14.64 -28.85 -2.31
C MET A 1 14.83 -27.99 -1.09
N GLU A 2 13.94 -28.13 -0.11
CA GLU A 2 13.84 -27.39 1.16
C GLU A 2 13.28 -25.96 1.08
N ALA A 3 12.36 -25.50 1.93
CA ALA A 3 11.45 -26.20 2.84
C ALA A 3 10.21 -25.30 3.08
N ASP A 4 9.09 -25.98 3.26
CA ASP A 4 7.75 -25.52 3.62
C ASP A 4 7.72 -24.85 5.00
N ALA A 5 6.99 -23.74 5.14
CA ALA A 5 6.40 -23.33 6.43
C ALA A 5 5.25 -22.34 6.20
N ALA A 6 4.09 -22.89 5.80
CA ALA A 6 2.82 -22.19 5.86
C ALA A 6 2.34 -22.07 7.32
N SER A 7 2.33 -20.86 7.89
CA SER A 7 1.61 -20.56 9.13
C SER A 7 0.32 -19.81 8.81
N SER A 8 -0.76 -20.58 8.66
CA SER A 8 -2.13 -20.09 8.76
C SER A 8 -2.42 -19.63 10.19
N LEU A 9 -2.69 -18.34 10.40
CA LEU A 9 -3.46 -17.88 11.54
C LEU A 9 -4.81 -17.39 11.03
N ASN A 10 -5.85 -18.20 11.26
CA ASN A 10 -7.23 -17.75 11.23
C ASN A 10 -7.76 -17.76 12.69
N PRO A 11 -8.66 -16.82 13.05
CA PRO A 11 -9.00 -16.52 14.44
C PRO A 11 -10.06 -17.46 15.00
N PRO A 12 -10.18 -17.62 16.33
CA PRO A 12 -11.31 -18.31 16.92
C PRO A 12 -12.58 -17.45 16.87
N ALA A 13 -13.65 -18.02 16.31
CA ALA A 13 -15.03 -17.53 16.35
C ALA A 13 -15.70 -17.91 17.71
N PRO A 14 -16.87 -17.34 18.04
CA PRO A 14 -17.30 -17.02 19.40
C PRO A 14 -17.86 -18.20 20.20
N GLU A 15 -17.60 -18.22 21.50
CA GLU A 15 -18.27 -19.11 22.47
C GLU A 15 -19.72 -18.66 22.69
N GLU A 16 -20.67 -19.45 22.18
CA GLU A 16 -22.03 -19.55 22.70
C GLU A 16 -22.07 -20.62 23.81
N ALA A 17 -22.46 -20.23 25.02
CA ALA A 17 -23.03 -21.04 26.11
C ALA A 17 -23.02 -20.16 27.38
N SER A 18 -24.06 -19.93 28.17
CA SER A 18 -25.42 -20.46 28.25
C SER A 18 -26.24 -19.42 29.02
N GLN A 19 -27.45 -19.10 28.56
CA GLN A 19 -28.46 -18.45 29.39
C GLN A 19 -29.04 -19.51 30.31
N GLU A 20 -28.80 -19.40 31.62
CA GLU A 20 -29.54 -20.14 32.64
C GLU A 20 -30.45 -19.16 33.37
N ASP A 21 -31.75 -19.35 33.16
CA ASP A 21 -32.86 -18.59 33.71
C ASP A 21 -33.35 -19.30 35.00
N PRO A 22 -33.30 -18.70 36.20
CA PRO A 22 -33.96 -19.28 37.35
C PRO A 22 -35.40 -18.75 37.43
N SER A 23 -36.36 -19.62 37.09
CA SER A 23 -37.77 -19.45 37.40
C SER A 23 -38.01 -19.15 38.90
N PRO A 24 -39.03 -18.34 39.25
CA PRO A 24 -39.19 -17.81 40.59
C PRO A 24 -39.81 -18.83 41.55
N ALA A 25 -39.15 -19.04 42.69
CA ALA A 25 -39.74 -19.78 43.81
C ALA A 25 -40.96 -19.03 44.35
N ARG A 26 -42.14 -19.61 44.10
CA ARG A 26 -43.39 -19.32 44.81
C ARG A 26 -43.18 -19.53 46.31
N PHE A 27 -43.22 -18.47 47.09
CA PHE A 27 -43.55 -18.55 48.51
C PHE A 27 -44.91 -17.89 48.74
N SER A 28 -45.93 -18.73 48.88
CA SER A 28 -47.20 -18.35 49.47
C SER A 28 -47.03 -18.29 50.98
N SER A 29 -47.05 -17.09 51.55
CA SER A 29 -47.34 -16.87 52.96
C SER A 29 -48.54 -15.95 53.08
N THR A 30 -49.70 -16.55 53.31
CA THR A 30 -50.94 -15.89 53.69
C THR A 30 -50.79 -15.43 55.13
N GLY A 31 -50.71 -14.11 55.34
CA GLY A 31 -50.75 -13.47 56.65
C GLY A 31 -51.52 -12.17 56.54
N ALA A 32 -52.75 -12.16 57.05
CA ALA A 32 -53.66 -11.02 56.97
C ALA A 32 -53.27 -9.88 57.93
N ALA A 33 -53.43 -8.67 57.41
CA ALA A 33 -53.75 -7.41 58.10
C ALA A 33 -52.72 -6.76 59.05
N ALA A 34 -52.06 -5.72 58.54
CA ALA A 34 -52.09 -4.37 59.10
C ALA A 34 -51.65 -3.37 58.01
N PRO A 35 -52.27 -2.17 57.89
CA PRO A 35 -51.72 -1.14 57.03
C PRO A 35 -50.47 -0.63 57.74
N ALA A 36 -49.30 -1.16 57.38
CA ALA A 36 -48.08 -0.43 57.64
C ALA A 36 -48.17 0.83 56.77
N THR A 37 -48.70 1.90 57.36
CA THR A 37 -48.43 3.25 56.89
C THR A 37 -46.92 3.35 56.87
N THR A 38 -46.32 3.14 55.69
CA THR A 38 -44.93 3.44 55.44
C THR A 38 -44.85 4.94 55.59
N VAL A 39 -44.61 5.41 56.81
CA VAL A 39 -44.10 6.75 57.05
C VAL A 39 -42.70 6.71 56.47
N THR A 40 -42.60 6.86 55.15
CA THR A 40 -41.35 7.19 54.49
C THR A 40 -40.91 8.48 55.15
N SER A 41 -39.88 8.41 55.97
CA SER A 41 -39.31 9.63 56.55
C SER A 41 -38.95 10.57 55.39
N PRO A 42 -39.10 11.89 55.54
CA PRO A 42 -38.81 12.85 54.47
C PRO A 42 -37.45 12.60 53.78
N GLY A 43 -36.44 12.18 54.56
CA GLY A 43 -35.12 11.82 54.03
C GLY A 43 -35.07 10.58 53.14
N ALA A 44 -35.95 9.58 53.32
CA ALA A 44 -35.99 8.40 52.45
C ALA A 44 -36.47 8.75 51.03
N ARG A 45 -37.38 9.72 50.92
CA ARG A 45 -37.89 10.20 49.63
C ARG A 45 -36.84 11.05 48.89
N GLU A 46 -36.08 11.87 49.62
CA GLU A 46 -34.96 12.63 49.07
C GLU A 46 -33.85 11.72 48.55
N VAL A 47 -33.52 10.67 49.29
CA VAL A 47 -32.53 9.65 48.85
C VAL A 47 -33.00 8.93 47.59
N ALA A 48 -34.27 8.53 47.51
CA ALA A 48 -34.82 7.88 46.32
C ALA A 48 -34.76 8.82 45.09
N ALA A 49 -35.11 10.09 45.26
CA ALA A 49 -35.04 11.08 44.18
C ALA A 49 -33.59 11.35 43.72
N ALA A 50 -32.64 11.37 44.67
CA ALA A 50 -31.22 11.50 44.33
C ALA A 50 -30.71 10.28 43.55
N MET A 51 -31.13 9.06 43.91
CA MET A 51 -30.76 7.84 43.20
C MET A 51 -31.30 7.83 41.76
N GLU A 52 -32.56 8.23 41.58
CA GLU A 52 -33.16 8.35 40.24
C GLU A 52 -32.43 9.39 39.38
N ALA A 53 -31.97 10.50 39.98
CA ALA A 53 -31.16 11.49 39.27
C ALA A 53 -29.81 10.91 38.83
N VAL A 54 -29.13 10.15 39.71
CA VAL A 54 -27.88 9.45 39.38
C VAL A 54 -28.08 8.43 38.27
N GLU A 55 -29.16 7.65 38.28
CA GLU A 55 -29.48 6.69 37.22
C GLU A 55 -29.71 7.39 35.88
N ARG A 56 -30.46 8.49 35.86
CA ARG A 56 -30.67 9.30 34.65
C ARG A 56 -29.37 9.87 34.10
N ASP A 57 -28.52 10.41 34.96
CA ASP A 57 -27.22 10.95 34.54
C ASP A 57 -26.30 9.84 34.03
N ALA A 58 -26.27 8.68 34.71
CA ALA A 58 -25.49 7.53 34.27
C ALA A 58 -25.94 7.03 32.89
N ALA A 59 -27.26 6.99 32.64
CA ALA A 59 -27.81 6.64 31.33
C ALA A 59 -27.41 7.66 30.24
N ALA A 60 -27.50 8.96 30.53
CA ALA A 60 -27.09 10.01 29.60
C ALA A 60 -25.58 9.99 29.28
N ILE A 61 -24.75 9.69 30.29
CA ILE A 61 -23.31 9.50 30.13
C ILE A 61 -23.03 8.27 29.25
N ALA A 62 -23.71 7.16 29.50
CA ALA A 62 -23.56 5.94 28.69
C ALA A 62 -23.93 6.18 27.23
N GLU A 63 -25.01 6.91 26.96
CA GLU A 63 -25.43 7.28 25.61
C GLU A 63 -24.41 8.21 24.92
N SER A 64 -23.84 9.17 25.67
CA SER A 64 -22.78 10.05 25.17
C SER A 64 -21.53 9.27 24.77
N TYR A 65 -21.12 8.28 25.58
CA TYR A 65 -20.01 7.39 25.23
C TYR A 65 -20.33 6.50 24.03
N ALA A 66 -21.54 5.94 23.95
CA ALA A 66 -21.96 5.14 22.80
C ALA A 66 -21.89 5.96 21.49
N SER A 67 -22.36 7.21 21.52
CA SER A 67 -22.27 8.14 20.39
C SER A 67 -20.82 8.47 20.03
N LEU A 68 -19.98 8.76 21.03
CA LEU A 68 -18.54 9.02 20.82
C LEU A 68 -17.84 7.83 20.18
N PHE A 69 -18.06 6.61 20.71
CA PHE A 69 -17.45 5.41 20.16
C PHE A 69 -17.95 5.09 18.75
N ALA A 70 -19.23 5.33 18.45
CA ALA A 70 -19.75 5.20 17.09
C ALA A 70 -19.05 6.18 16.13
N SER A 71 -18.93 7.45 16.51
CA SER A 71 -18.24 8.48 15.74
C SER A 71 -16.76 8.15 15.51
N LEU A 72 -16.07 7.69 16.56
CA LEU A 72 -14.67 7.29 16.49
C LEU A 72 -14.48 6.08 15.56
N ARG A 73 -15.34 5.07 15.66
CA ARG A 73 -15.29 3.89 14.79
C ARG A 73 -15.43 4.26 13.32
N ILE A 74 -16.39 5.13 12.99
CA ILE A 74 -16.60 5.58 11.61
C ILE A 74 -15.39 6.37 11.12
N THR A 75 -14.89 7.30 11.93
CA THR A 75 -13.72 8.12 11.58
C THR A 75 -12.49 7.26 11.33
N LEU A 76 -12.20 6.31 12.22
CA LEU A 76 -11.07 5.39 12.07
C LEU A 76 -11.24 4.48 10.84
N SER A 77 -12.45 3.99 10.59
CA SER A 77 -12.75 3.20 9.39
C SER A 77 -12.46 4.00 8.11
N ASN A 78 -12.90 5.25 8.05
CA ASN A 78 -12.68 6.11 6.88
C ASN A 78 -11.19 6.42 6.69
N VAL A 79 -10.47 6.78 7.75
CA VAL A 79 -9.03 7.05 7.68
C VAL A 79 -8.26 5.81 7.25
N THR A 80 -8.61 4.63 7.78
CA THR A 80 -7.96 3.36 7.42
C THR A 80 -8.23 2.99 5.97
N SER A 81 -9.47 3.13 5.49
CA SER A 81 -9.83 2.88 4.10
C SER A 81 -9.08 3.80 3.15
N THR A 82 -9.12 5.11 3.39
CA THR A 82 -8.38 6.09 2.57
C THR A 82 -6.88 5.81 2.59
N SER A 83 -6.32 5.40 3.73
CA SER A 83 -4.91 5.02 3.82
C SER A 83 -4.61 3.78 2.98
N ALA A 84 -5.49 2.78 2.94
CA ALA A 84 -5.33 1.60 2.09
C ALA A 84 -5.35 1.98 0.61
N ASP A 85 -6.33 2.78 0.18
CA ASP A 85 -6.46 3.25 -1.21
C ASP A 85 -5.21 4.03 -1.66
N ASN A 86 -4.68 4.89 -0.78
CA ASN A 86 -3.44 5.63 -1.05
C ASN A 86 -2.23 4.71 -1.21
N MET A 87 -2.11 3.67 -0.37
CA MET A 87 -1.00 2.71 -0.48
C MET A 87 -1.07 1.91 -1.79
N GLU A 88 -2.26 1.52 -2.23
CA GLU A 88 -2.47 0.86 -3.51
C GLU A 88 -2.07 1.76 -4.68
N CYS A 89 -2.59 2.99 -4.71
CA CYS A 89 -2.26 3.99 -5.74
C CYS A 89 -0.75 4.30 -5.78
N LEU A 90 -0.12 4.49 -4.61
CA LEU A 90 1.33 4.68 -4.53
C LEU A 90 2.09 3.46 -5.07
N GLY A 91 1.62 2.24 -4.77
CA GLY A 91 2.16 1.00 -5.32
C GLY A 91 2.14 0.99 -6.85
N GLU A 92 1.00 1.33 -7.46
CA GLU A 92 0.88 1.41 -8.92
C GLU A 92 1.79 2.47 -9.56
N VAL A 93 1.87 3.65 -8.95
CA VAL A 93 2.72 4.74 -9.45
C VAL A 93 4.20 4.35 -9.37
N VAL A 94 4.63 3.78 -8.24
CA VAL A 94 6.00 3.30 -8.07
C VAL A 94 6.31 2.17 -9.05
N GLY A 95 5.38 1.24 -9.28
CA GLY A 95 5.53 0.17 -10.27
C GLY A 95 5.77 0.70 -11.68
N ARG A 96 4.94 1.65 -12.14
CA ARG A 96 5.10 2.30 -13.45
C ARG A 96 6.39 3.13 -13.54
N LEU A 97 6.76 3.81 -12.47
CA LEU A 97 8.01 4.56 -12.40
C LEU A 97 9.22 3.62 -12.54
N GLN A 98 9.21 2.48 -11.85
CA GLN A 98 10.27 1.48 -11.93
C GLN A 98 10.38 0.89 -13.34
N GLU A 99 9.26 0.54 -13.96
CA GLU A 99 9.23 0.04 -15.35
C GLU A 99 9.83 1.06 -16.32
N SER A 100 9.39 2.32 -16.24
CA SER A 100 9.90 3.41 -17.07
C SER A 100 11.40 3.65 -16.86
N ALA A 101 11.88 3.64 -15.62
CA ALA A 101 13.29 3.79 -15.30
C ALA A 101 14.14 2.64 -15.88
N LEU A 102 13.65 1.40 -15.78
CA LEU A 102 14.32 0.22 -16.33
C LEU A 102 14.37 0.28 -17.86
N GLU A 103 13.26 0.65 -18.51
CA GLU A 103 13.21 0.81 -19.96
C GLU A 103 14.16 1.92 -20.43
N ALA A 104 14.17 3.07 -19.77
CA ALA A 104 15.07 4.18 -20.08
C ALA A 104 16.55 3.75 -19.95
N SER A 105 16.89 3.02 -18.88
CA SER A 105 18.24 2.47 -18.69
C SER A 105 18.62 1.49 -19.80
N SER A 106 17.73 0.58 -20.16
CA SER A 106 17.95 -0.39 -21.25
C SER A 106 18.16 0.30 -22.60
N ARG A 107 17.34 1.30 -22.92
CA ARG A 107 17.50 2.12 -24.13
C ARG A 107 18.81 2.90 -24.12
N GLY A 108 19.18 3.48 -22.98
CA GLY A 108 20.47 4.16 -22.79
C GLY A 108 21.66 3.23 -23.03
N ASN A 109 21.62 2.01 -22.49
CA ASN A 109 22.69 1.02 -22.70
C ASN A 109 22.82 0.63 -24.18
N LYS A 110 21.70 0.37 -24.87
CA LYS A 110 21.68 0.11 -26.31
C LYS A 110 22.24 1.28 -27.12
N TYR A 111 21.92 2.51 -26.72
CA TYR A 111 22.46 3.71 -27.35
C TYR A 111 23.98 3.81 -27.19
N ILE A 112 24.52 3.61 -25.98
CA ILE A 112 25.96 3.58 -25.72
C ILE A 112 26.65 2.54 -26.61
N HIS A 113 26.13 1.32 -26.67
CA HIS A 113 26.69 0.27 -27.54
C HIS A 113 26.65 0.66 -29.01
N SER A 114 25.58 1.32 -29.46
CA SER A 114 25.46 1.79 -30.84
C SER A 114 26.50 2.87 -31.15
N CYS A 115 26.75 3.81 -30.22
CA CYS A 115 27.79 4.82 -30.36
C CYS A 115 29.20 4.21 -30.38
N LEU A 116 29.47 3.19 -29.55
CA LEU A 116 30.75 2.49 -29.56
C LEU A 116 30.99 1.77 -30.89
N ARG A 117 29.96 1.11 -31.43
CA ARG A 117 30.06 0.44 -32.75
C ARG A 117 30.33 1.45 -33.87
N LEU A 118 29.58 2.54 -33.90
CA LEU A 118 29.76 3.60 -34.88
C LEU A 118 31.18 4.20 -34.83
N ASN A 119 31.73 4.39 -33.62
CA ASN A 119 33.09 4.90 -33.46
C ASN A 119 34.13 3.96 -34.11
N GLU A 120 33.97 2.64 -33.96
CA GLU A 120 34.85 1.67 -34.59
C GLU A 120 34.70 1.65 -36.12
N GLU A 121 33.47 1.75 -36.63
CA GLU A 121 33.20 1.85 -38.07
C GLU A 121 33.88 3.10 -38.68
N MET A 122 33.83 4.24 -38.01
CA MET A 122 34.51 5.47 -38.48
C MET A 122 36.03 5.33 -38.49
N ARG A 123 36.62 4.66 -37.49
CA ARG A 123 38.05 4.37 -37.48
C ARG A 123 38.46 3.48 -38.67
N GLY A 124 37.62 2.50 -39.02
CA GLY A 124 37.81 1.70 -40.23
C GLY A 124 37.83 2.53 -41.51
N LEU A 125 36.97 3.56 -41.60
CA LEU A 125 36.91 4.46 -42.75
C LEU A 125 38.19 5.31 -42.90
N GLU A 126 38.80 5.75 -41.80
CA GLU A 126 40.08 6.46 -41.83
C GLU A 126 41.20 5.60 -42.42
N SER A 127 41.26 4.32 -42.02
CA SER A 127 42.21 3.36 -42.58
C SER A 127 41.99 3.16 -44.09
N LEU A 128 40.74 2.97 -44.51
CA LEU A 128 40.38 2.83 -45.93
C LEU A 128 40.75 4.09 -46.74
N SER A 129 40.52 5.29 -46.20
CA SER A 129 40.91 6.55 -46.82
C SER A 129 42.41 6.63 -47.07
N MET A 130 43.22 6.20 -46.09
CA MET A 130 44.68 6.14 -46.23
C MET A 130 45.10 5.18 -47.34
N GLN A 131 44.50 3.97 -47.39
CA GLN A 131 44.77 3.00 -48.44
C GLN A 131 44.41 3.53 -49.83
N LEU A 132 43.25 4.18 -49.98
CA LEU A 132 42.82 4.79 -51.24
C LEU A 132 43.77 5.92 -51.69
N LYS A 133 44.28 6.74 -50.75
CA LYS A 133 45.29 7.77 -51.05
C LYS A 133 46.60 7.17 -51.56
N ILE A 134 47.06 6.08 -50.98
CA ILE A 134 48.26 5.36 -51.44
C ILE A 134 48.02 4.78 -52.83
N MET A 135 46.89 4.09 -53.02
CA MET A 135 46.54 3.50 -54.31
C MET A 135 46.47 4.54 -55.43
N ARG A 136 45.88 5.71 -55.15
CA ARG A 136 45.88 6.85 -56.09
C ARG A 136 47.30 7.25 -56.51
N LYS A 137 48.22 7.46 -55.56
CA LYS A 137 49.62 7.80 -55.87
C LYS A 137 50.30 6.75 -56.76
N ILE A 138 50.02 5.47 -56.51
CA ILE A 138 50.57 4.37 -57.33
C ILE A 138 50.01 4.44 -58.75
N VAL A 139 48.71 4.65 -58.91
CA VAL A 139 48.07 4.82 -60.22
C VAL A 139 48.62 6.04 -60.96
N ASP A 140 48.75 7.18 -60.30
CA ASP A 140 49.33 8.40 -60.89
C ASP A 140 50.78 8.16 -61.36
N SER A 141 51.57 7.41 -60.57
CA SER A 141 52.94 7.06 -60.94
C SER A 141 52.99 6.06 -62.11
N LEU A 142 52.04 5.13 -62.17
CA LEU A 142 51.93 4.17 -63.28
C LEU A 142 51.54 4.89 -64.57
N ASP A 143 50.56 5.81 -64.50
CA ASP A 143 50.10 6.63 -65.62
C ASP A 143 51.27 7.42 -66.23
N LEU A 144 52.05 8.10 -65.40
CA LEU A 144 53.23 8.84 -65.83
C LEU A 144 54.33 7.94 -66.44
N ALA A 145 54.48 6.70 -65.97
CA ALA A 145 55.42 5.74 -66.54
C ALA A 145 54.94 5.23 -67.91
N VAL A 146 53.65 4.98 -68.06
CA VAL A 146 53.02 4.59 -69.33
C VAL A 146 53.11 5.72 -70.34
N ASP A 147 52.80 6.95 -69.97
CA ASP A 147 52.92 8.13 -70.84
C ASP A 147 54.33 8.30 -71.37
N ARG A 148 55.36 8.11 -70.52
CA ARG A 148 56.76 8.12 -70.93
C ARG A 148 57.09 7.00 -71.91
N LEU A 149 56.57 5.79 -71.68
CA LEU A 149 56.76 4.65 -72.59
C LEU A 149 56.14 4.89 -73.97
N LEU A 150 54.96 5.52 -74.01
CA LEU A 150 54.24 5.83 -75.24
C LEU A 150 54.82 7.04 -76.00
N HIS A 151 55.52 7.93 -75.31
CA HIS A 151 56.22 9.09 -75.90
C HIS A 151 57.74 8.86 -76.10
N LEU A 152 58.20 7.61 -76.13
CA LEU A 152 59.52 7.31 -76.71
C LEU A 152 59.52 7.71 -78.20
N PRO A 153 60.63 8.28 -78.72
CA PRO A 153 60.74 8.63 -80.14
C PRO A 153 60.59 7.42 -81.08
#